data_AF-A0A8T5NGF1-F1
#
_entry.id   AF-A0A8T5NGF1-F1
#
_cell.length_a   1.000
_cell.length_b   1.000
_cell.length_c   1.000
_cell.angle_alpha   90.00
_cell.angle_beta   90.00
_cell.angle_gamma   90.00
#
_symmetry.space_group_name_H-M   'P 1'
#
loop_
_entity.id
_entity.type
_entity.pdbx_description
1 polymer ?
#
loop_
_entity_poly.entity_id
_entity_poly.type
_entity_poly.pdbx_seq_one_letter_code
_entity_poly.pdbx_strand_id
1 'polypeptide(L)'
;QTHKNYTNFNHNTHIDSGFDCLTCHSSLSTGANDVVKKSMCYSCHNVKERVDKYDDFSFVHENHVSNNKIACYECHSNVKHEPVIKPNLCATCHSDEHPKDWLTTHKKEVLIGQICSDCHQPKFCSECHAEIVTGRKKIGE
;
A
#
# COMPACT_ATOMS: atom_id res chain seq x y z
N GLN A 1 -6.57 1.04 -6.61
CA GLN A 1 -6.23 1.43 -8.00
C GLN A 1 -4.73 1.33 -8.13
N THR A 2 -4.26 0.56 -9.10
CA THR A 2 -2.84 0.31 -9.38
C THR A 2 -2.15 1.62 -9.75
N HIS A 3 -1.11 2.00 -8.99
CA HIS A 3 -0.18 3.04 -9.43
C HIS A 3 0.33 2.65 -10.81
N LYS A 4 -0.05 3.39 -11.84
CA LYS A 4 0.31 3.15 -13.26
C LYS A 4 1.83 3.15 -13.54
N ASN A 5 2.68 3.22 -12.51
CA ASN A 5 4.12 3.37 -12.62
C ASN A 5 4.96 2.37 -11.84
N TYR A 6 4.37 1.56 -10.95
CA TYR A 6 5.06 0.43 -10.30
C TYR A 6 4.09 -0.74 -10.25
N THR A 7 4.36 -1.76 -11.07
CA THR A 7 3.52 -2.94 -11.19
C THR A 7 3.62 -3.78 -9.92
N ASN A 8 2.51 -3.91 -9.20
CA ASN A 8 2.24 -4.96 -8.22
C ASN A 8 3.33 -5.24 -7.16
N PHE A 9 3.86 -4.21 -6.49
CA PHE A 9 4.68 -4.44 -5.29
C PHE A 9 3.80 -5.04 -4.17
N ASN A 10 4.24 -6.16 -3.58
CA ASN A 10 3.55 -6.80 -2.46
C ASN A 10 4.05 -6.23 -1.12
N HIS A 11 3.15 -5.58 -0.37
CA HIS A 11 3.49 -4.94 0.90
C HIS A 11 3.67 -5.92 2.07
N ASN A 12 3.14 -7.15 1.98
CA ASN A 12 2.98 -8.06 3.12
C ASN A 12 4.30 -8.28 3.87
N THR A 13 5.36 -8.70 3.17
CA THR A 13 6.66 -8.98 3.79
C THR A 13 7.21 -7.80 4.59
N HIS A 14 7.03 -6.57 4.08
CA HIS A 14 7.53 -5.37 4.74
C HIS A 14 6.63 -4.95 5.92
N ILE A 15 5.32 -5.04 5.76
CA ILE A 15 4.34 -4.76 6.84
C ILE A 15 4.52 -5.78 7.98
N ASP A 16 4.65 -7.06 7.66
CA ASP A 16 4.87 -8.14 8.62
C ASP A 16 6.21 -7.99 9.36
N SER A 17 7.19 -7.35 8.72
CA SER A 17 8.47 -6.98 9.34
C SER A 17 8.38 -5.71 10.20
N GLY A 18 7.20 -5.13 10.36
CA GLY A 18 6.95 -3.98 11.23
C GLY A 18 7.21 -2.61 10.59
N PHE A 19 7.39 -2.53 9.26
CA PHE A 19 7.54 -1.24 8.59
C PHE A 19 6.19 -0.53 8.44
N ASP A 20 6.11 0.69 8.97
CA ASP A 20 4.95 1.55 8.77
C ASP A 20 4.81 2.01 7.31
N CYS A 21 3.58 2.29 6.89
CA CYS A 21 3.28 2.79 5.55
C CYS A 21 4.06 4.08 5.22
N LEU A 22 4.29 4.92 6.24
CA LEU A 22 5.05 6.17 6.13
C LEU A 22 6.56 5.96 6.04
N THR A 23 7.06 4.74 6.20
CA THR A 23 8.44 4.39 5.83
C THR A 23 8.63 4.72 4.35
N CYS A 24 7.72 4.20 3.53
CA CYS A 24 7.82 4.23 2.07
C CYS A 24 7.10 5.41 1.43
N HIS A 25 5.97 5.80 2.01
CA HIS A 25 5.11 6.83 1.45
C HIS A 25 5.24 8.15 2.22
N SER A 26 5.17 9.27 1.51
CA SER A 26 5.10 10.61 2.13
C SER A 26 3.66 11.02 2.47
N SER A 27 2.68 10.41 1.80
CA SER A 27 1.26 10.54 2.12
C SER A 27 0.56 9.21 1.80
N LEU A 28 -0.53 8.91 2.51
CA LEU A 28 -1.24 7.63 2.38
C LEU A 28 -2.61 7.77 1.71
N SER A 29 -3.24 8.92 1.86
CA SER A 29 -4.59 9.16 1.40
C SER A 29 -4.84 10.63 1.12
N THR A 30 -5.82 10.89 0.26
CA THR A 30 -6.39 12.21 -0.01
C THR A 30 -7.87 12.19 0.36
N GLY A 31 -8.46 13.36 0.59
CA GLY A 31 -9.91 13.48 0.76
C GLY A 31 -10.49 13.03 2.11
N ALA A 32 -9.66 12.70 3.11
CA ALA A 32 -10.10 12.37 4.48
C ALA A 32 -10.41 13.60 5.36
N ASN A 33 -10.50 14.80 4.77
CA ASN A 33 -10.79 16.04 5.49
C ASN A 33 -12.30 16.21 5.75
N ASP A 34 -13.10 15.17 5.51
CA ASP A 34 -14.54 15.18 5.72
C ASP A 34 -14.92 14.86 7.17
N VAL A 35 -16.03 15.44 7.62
CA VAL A 35 -16.64 15.09 8.91
C VAL A 35 -17.28 13.72 8.76
N VAL A 36 -16.79 12.75 9.53
CA VAL A 36 -17.36 11.39 9.58
C VAL A 36 -18.78 11.47 10.10
N LYS A 37 -19.76 10.91 9.37
CA LYS A 37 -21.15 10.89 9.84
C LYS A 37 -21.27 9.94 11.02
N LYS A 38 -22.00 10.31 12.08
CA LYS A 38 -22.28 9.41 13.22
C LYS A 38 -22.92 8.07 12.81
N SER A 39 -23.63 8.03 11.69
CA SER A 39 -24.14 6.78 11.10
C SER A 39 -23.05 5.74 10.83
N MET A 40 -21.81 6.16 10.53
CA MET A 40 -20.69 5.25 10.32
C MET A 40 -20.29 4.51 11.58
N CYS A 41 -20.38 5.17 12.74
CA CYS A 41 -20.06 4.55 14.04
C CYS A 41 -21.04 3.41 14.36
N TYR A 42 -22.31 3.57 13.98
CA TYR A 42 -23.37 2.60 14.27
C TYR A 42 -23.35 1.36 13.36
N SER A 43 -22.46 1.29 12.36
CA SER A 43 -22.25 0.05 11.60
C SER A 43 -21.73 -1.08 12.49
N CYS A 44 -20.95 -0.74 13.52
CA CYS A 44 -20.35 -1.68 14.47
C CYS A 44 -20.79 -1.42 15.92
N HIS A 45 -20.91 -0.15 16.34
CA HIS A 45 -21.33 0.20 17.70
C HIS A 45 -22.85 0.27 17.79
N ASN A 46 -23.48 -0.79 18.31
CA ASN A 46 -24.94 -0.89 18.39
C ASN A 46 -25.59 -0.18 19.60
N VAL A 47 -24.82 0.54 20.42
CA VAL A 47 -25.30 1.29 21.59
C VAL A 47 -24.63 2.65 21.66
N LYS A 48 -25.36 3.65 22.17
CA LYS A 48 -24.98 5.07 22.11
C LYS A 48 -23.71 5.36 22.92
N GLU A 49 -23.58 4.74 24.09
CA GLU A 49 -22.49 4.94 25.04
C GLU A 49 -21.13 4.56 24.44
N ARG A 50 -21.11 3.63 23.48
CA ARG A 50 -19.88 3.25 22.76
C ARG A 50 -19.39 4.33 21.78
N VAL A 51 -20.20 5.35 21.50
CA VAL A 51 -19.89 6.44 20.57
C VAL A 51 -19.65 7.77 21.31
N ASP A 52 -19.58 7.76 22.65
CA ASP A 52 -19.42 8.97 23.46
C ASP A 52 -18.10 9.71 23.21
N LYS A 53 -17.06 8.98 22.79
CA LYS A 53 -15.75 9.54 22.41
C LYS A 53 -15.64 9.90 20.93
N TYR A 54 -16.76 10.05 20.22
CA TYR A 54 -16.78 10.39 18.81
C TYR A 54 -15.96 11.66 18.47
N ASP A 55 -16.01 12.68 19.33
CA ASP A 55 -15.30 13.94 19.11
C ASP A 55 -13.79 13.88 19.48
N ASP A 56 -13.32 12.76 20.05
CA ASP A 56 -11.91 12.56 20.38
C ASP A 56 -11.15 11.96 19.19
N PHE A 57 -10.59 12.85 18.37
CA PHE A 57 -9.85 12.49 17.15
C PHE A 57 -8.74 11.47 17.43
N SER A 58 -7.92 11.71 18.44
CA SER A 58 -6.76 10.87 18.76
C SER A 58 -7.22 9.48 19.21
N PHE A 59 -8.19 9.43 20.13
CA PHE A 59 -8.74 8.16 20.60
C PHE A 59 -9.35 7.33 19.46
N VAL A 60 -10.13 7.96 18.58
CA VAL A 60 -10.77 7.27 17.46
C VAL A 60 -9.72 6.72 16.50
N HIS A 61 -8.74 7.53 16.06
CA HIS A 61 -7.72 7.07 15.10
C HIS A 61 -6.76 6.03 15.69
N GLU A 62 -6.35 6.18 16.94
CA GLU A 62 -5.48 5.20 17.59
C GLU A 62 -6.18 3.85 17.70
N ASN A 63 -7.39 3.82 18.26
CA ASN A 63 -8.08 2.56 18.50
C ASN A 63 -8.58 1.92 17.21
N HIS A 64 -9.15 2.67 16.26
CA HIS A 64 -9.73 2.06 15.06
C HIS A 64 -8.68 1.81 13.98
N VAL A 65 -7.87 2.81 13.65
CA VAL A 65 -6.95 2.74 12.50
C VAL A 65 -5.62 2.11 12.92
N SER A 66 -5.01 2.60 14.01
CA SER A 66 -3.66 2.16 14.38
C SER A 66 -3.67 0.76 14.99
N ASN A 67 -4.54 0.51 15.96
CA ASN A 67 -4.56 -0.75 16.70
C ASN A 67 -5.39 -1.83 16.01
N ASN A 68 -6.56 -1.47 15.48
CA ASN A 68 -7.49 -2.44 14.89
C ASN A 68 -7.47 -2.48 13.35
N LYS A 69 -6.63 -1.66 12.69
CA LYS A 69 -6.41 -1.67 11.23
C LYS A 69 -7.69 -1.52 10.41
N ILE A 70 -8.69 -0.80 10.95
CA ILE A 70 -9.92 -0.49 10.23
C ILE A 70 -9.60 0.45 9.06
N ALA A 71 -10.06 0.09 7.87
CA ALA A 71 -9.76 0.86 6.66
C ALA A 71 -10.43 2.24 6.70
N CYS A 72 -9.74 3.27 6.20
CA CYS A 72 -10.19 4.66 6.29
C CYS A 72 -11.60 4.87 5.71
N TYR A 73 -11.92 4.15 4.63
CA TYR A 73 -13.19 4.29 3.91
C TYR A 73 -14.40 3.71 4.65
N GLU A 74 -14.17 2.92 5.71
CA GLU A 74 -15.23 2.45 6.61
C GLU A 74 -15.87 3.63 7.38
N CYS A 75 -15.17 4.76 7.48
CA CYS A 75 -15.65 5.98 8.15
C CYS A 75 -15.69 7.19 7.20
N HIS A 76 -14.63 7.42 6.44
CA HIS A 76 -14.50 8.56 5.54
C HIS A 76 -15.01 8.22 4.15
N SER A 77 -16.15 8.76 3.74
CA SER A 77 -16.77 8.38 2.46
C SER A 77 -16.00 8.92 1.25
N ASN A 78 -15.26 10.01 1.42
CA ASN A 78 -14.53 10.66 0.34
C ASN A 78 -13.03 10.31 0.32
N VAL A 79 -12.56 9.51 1.29
CA VAL A 79 -11.14 9.15 1.34
C VAL A 79 -10.76 8.30 0.14
N LYS A 80 -9.62 8.62 -0.44
CA LYS A 80 -9.01 7.83 -1.50
C LYS A 80 -7.63 7.41 -1.06
N HIS A 81 -7.33 6.13 -1.24
CA HIS A 81 -5.97 5.63 -1.08
C HIS A 81 -5.15 6.00 -2.32
N GLU A 82 -4.52 7.18 -2.25
CA GLU A 82 -3.66 7.75 -3.30
C GLU A 82 -2.28 8.09 -2.70
N PRO A 83 -1.48 7.08 -2.32
CA PRO A 83 -0.26 7.33 -1.60
C PRO A 83 0.85 7.88 -2.52
N VAL A 84 1.65 8.81 -2.01
CA VAL A 84 2.82 9.34 -2.72
C VAL A 84 4.06 8.57 -2.28
N ILE A 85 4.78 7.98 -3.22
CA ILE A 85 6.01 7.22 -2.95
C ILE A 85 7.19 8.18 -2.76
N LYS A 86 8.02 7.95 -1.75
CA LYS A 86 9.26 8.70 -1.54
C LYS A 86 10.32 8.39 -2.61
N PRO A 87 11.19 9.35 -2.97
CA PRO A 87 12.30 9.08 -3.90
C PRO A 87 13.30 8.07 -3.32
N ASN A 88 14.00 7.33 -4.18
CA ASN A 88 15.06 6.36 -3.81
C ASN A 88 14.62 5.33 -2.77
N LEU A 89 13.33 4.95 -2.78
CA LEU A 89 12.69 4.17 -1.72
C LEU A 89 13.46 2.90 -1.36
N CYS A 90 13.64 1.98 -2.31
CA CYS A 90 14.23 0.67 -2.05
C CYS A 90 15.71 0.82 -1.66
N ALA A 91 16.45 1.65 -2.40
CA ALA A 91 17.87 1.87 -2.20
C ALA A 91 18.21 2.65 -0.91
N THR A 92 17.20 3.15 -0.18
CA THR A 92 17.43 3.71 1.16
C THR A 92 17.84 2.62 2.15
N CYS A 93 17.35 1.39 1.97
CA CYS A 93 17.70 0.23 2.81
C CYS A 93 18.44 -0.87 2.04
N HIS A 94 18.17 -1.04 0.74
CA HIS A 94 18.74 -2.04 -0.15
C HIS A 94 19.78 -1.44 -1.11
N SER A 95 20.59 -0.48 -0.64
CA SER A 95 21.59 0.21 -1.47
C SER A 95 22.63 -0.74 -2.09
N ASP A 96 22.86 -1.88 -1.44
CA ASP A 96 23.87 -2.86 -1.86
C ASP A 96 23.36 -3.74 -3.00
N GLU A 97 22.04 -3.81 -3.19
CA GLU A 97 21.40 -4.59 -4.24
C GLU A 97 21.38 -3.81 -5.56
N HIS A 98 21.07 -2.51 -5.50
CA HIS A 98 20.93 -1.68 -6.70
C HIS A 98 21.28 -0.20 -6.46
N PRO A 99 21.75 0.52 -7.50
CA PRO A 99 21.93 1.98 -7.44
C PRO A 99 20.63 2.73 -7.08
N LYS A 100 20.77 3.92 -6.50
CA LYS A 100 19.63 4.72 -6.00
C LYS A 100 18.59 5.07 -7.06
N ASP A 101 19.05 5.27 -8.29
CA ASP A 101 18.25 5.63 -9.45
C ASP A 101 17.65 4.42 -10.19
N TRP A 102 17.94 3.20 -9.74
CA TRP A 102 17.52 1.94 -10.36
C TRP A 102 16.05 1.90 -10.74
N LEU A 103 15.13 2.27 -9.84
CA LEU A 103 13.69 2.30 -10.13
C LEU A 103 13.33 3.18 -11.34
N THR A 104 14.11 4.22 -11.61
CA THR A 104 13.90 5.18 -12.70
C THR A 104 14.68 4.83 -13.98
N THR A 105 15.85 4.21 -13.84
CA THR A 105 16.72 3.84 -14.97
C THR A 105 16.38 2.46 -15.52
N HIS A 106 16.17 1.47 -14.66
CA HIS A 106 15.80 0.10 -15.04
C HIS A 106 14.53 0.06 -15.90
N LYS A 107 13.51 0.85 -15.53
CA LYS A 107 12.29 0.97 -16.34
C LYS A 107 12.58 1.39 -17.78
N LYS A 108 13.52 2.32 -17.99
CA LYS A 108 13.88 2.81 -19.33
C LYS A 108 14.62 1.72 -20.11
N GLU A 109 15.53 1.00 -19.46
CA GLU A 109 16.30 -0.09 -20.07
C GLU A 109 15.40 -1.23 -20.54
N VAL A 110 14.42 -1.64 -19.73
CA VAL A 110 13.42 -2.66 -20.12
C VAL A 110 12.60 -2.23 -21.34
N LEU A 111 12.23 -0.95 -21.43
CA LEU A 111 11.48 -0.42 -22.57
C LEU A 111 12.31 -0.33 -23.87
N ILE A 112 13.64 -0.29 -23.74
CA ILE A 112 14.57 -0.25 -24.89
C ILE A 112 14.78 -1.66 -25.48
N GLY A 113 14.30 -2.72 -24.81
CA GLY A 113 14.19 -4.07 -25.37
C GLY A 113 15.42 -4.96 -25.20
N GLN A 114 16.24 -4.72 -24.18
CA GLN A 114 17.27 -5.69 -23.80
C GLN A 114 16.62 -6.96 -23.23
N ILE A 115 17.14 -8.12 -23.63
CA ILE A 115 16.64 -9.42 -23.17
C ILE A 115 17.12 -9.62 -21.73
N CYS A 116 16.19 -9.55 -20.78
CA CYS A 116 16.47 -9.51 -19.34
C CYS A 116 17.26 -10.74 -18.84
N SER A 117 17.08 -11.89 -19.49
CA SER A 117 17.74 -13.16 -19.16
C SER A 117 19.23 -13.19 -19.52
N ASP A 118 19.73 -12.20 -20.25
CA ASP A 118 21.14 -12.12 -20.62
C ASP A 118 22.03 -11.79 -19.41
N CYS A 119 21.45 -11.19 -18.35
CA CYS A 119 22.17 -10.80 -17.15
C CYS A 119 21.60 -11.42 -15.85
N HIS A 120 20.29 -11.67 -15.74
CA HIS A 120 19.67 -12.10 -14.46
C HIS A 120 18.62 -13.21 -14.60
N GLN A 121 18.43 -13.97 -13.50
CA GLN A 121 17.40 -15.01 -13.41
C GLN A 121 15.98 -14.41 -13.30
N PRO A 122 14.94 -15.03 -13.91
CA PRO A 122 13.56 -14.51 -13.88
C PRO A 122 12.97 -14.32 -12.47
N LYS A 123 13.45 -15.09 -11.47
CA LYS A 123 12.99 -14.99 -10.08
C LYS A 123 13.18 -13.58 -9.49
N PHE A 124 14.28 -12.89 -9.84
CA PHE A 124 14.56 -11.53 -9.38
C PHE A 124 13.53 -10.51 -9.87
N CYS A 125 12.90 -10.77 -11.02
CA CYS A 125 11.80 -9.94 -11.51
C CYS A 125 10.56 -10.13 -10.64
N SER A 126 10.21 -11.38 -10.32
CA SER A 126 8.98 -11.73 -9.59
C SER A 126 8.93 -11.25 -8.14
N GLU A 127 10.09 -10.98 -7.54
CA GLU A 127 10.22 -10.47 -6.17
C GLU A 127 9.75 -9.01 -6.03
N CYS A 128 9.88 -8.22 -7.12
CA CYS A 128 9.39 -6.84 -7.18
C CYS A 128 8.14 -6.69 -8.05
N HIS A 129 8.11 -7.36 -9.20
CA HIS A 129 6.96 -7.44 -10.09
C HIS A 129 6.15 -8.67 -9.69
N ALA A 130 5.19 -8.55 -8.76
CA ALA A 130 4.37 -9.72 -8.43
C ALA A 130 3.72 -10.26 -9.71
N GLU A 131 4.11 -11.47 -10.10
CA GLU A 131 3.44 -12.21 -11.15
C GLU A 131 1.95 -12.24 -10.81
N ILE A 132 1.11 -12.03 -11.82
CA ILE A 132 -0.32 -12.28 -11.70
C ILE A 132 -0.50 -13.79 -11.47
N VAL A 133 -0.38 -14.25 -10.23
CA VAL A 133 -0.92 -15.53 -9.81
C VAL A 133 -2.41 -15.33 -9.55
N THR A 134 -3.19 -15.09 -10.59
CA THR A 134 -4.62 -15.45 -10.68
C THR A 134 -5.13 -15.22 -12.10
N GLY A 135 -5.28 -16.28 -12.88
CA GLY A 135 -5.87 -16.18 -14.21
C GLY A 135 -6.01 -17.46 -15.03
N ARG A 136 -5.68 -18.65 -14.51
CA ARG A 136 -6.17 -19.92 -15.09
C ARG A 136 -6.76 -20.78 -13.99
N LYS A 137 -8.09 -20.70 -13.90
CA LYS A 137 -8.95 -21.69 -13.24
C LYS A 137 -8.51 -23.08 -13.71
N LYS A 138 -8.02 -23.91 -12.79
CA LYS A 138 -8.04 -25.37 -13.01
C LYS A 138 -9.51 -25.75 -13.16
N ILE A 139 -9.92 -26.12 -14.36
CA ILE A 139 -11.13 -26.91 -14.55
C ILE A 139 -10.64 -28.34 -14.39
N GLY A 140 -11.05 -28.98 -13.29
CA GLY A 140 -10.90 -30.42 -13.15
C GLY A 140 -11.83 -31.12 -14.13
N GLU A 141 -11.29 -32.11 -14.83
CA GLU A 141 -11.63 -33.55 -14.83
C GLU A 141 -10.66 -34.26 -15.78
#